data_AF-A0A829Q7S4-F1
#
_entry.id   AF-A0A829Q7S4-F1
#
_cell.length_a   1.000
_cell.length_b   1.000
_cell.length_c   1.000
_cell.angle_alpha   90.00
_cell.angle_beta   90.00
_cell.angle_gamma   90.00
#
_symmetry.space_group_name_H-M   'P 1'
#
loop_
_entity.id
_entity.type
_entity.pdbx_description
1 polymer ?
#
loop_
_entity_poly.entity_id
_entity_poly.type
_entity_poly.pdbx_seq_one_letter_code
_entity_poly.pdbx_strand_id
1 'polypeptide(L)'
;MMRSDQSCWSASNAVVLGLAEGAPALPVDVESWAQLDPPHVAVAAYRAWHGLPVVDVHLYHPHENPSVSVDFNVKLTPSEAVQLARFLLDAAALAGAGVAVDGR
;
A
#
# COMPACT_ATOMS: atom_id res chain seq x y z
N MET A 1 3.30 -21.30 25.00
CA MET A 1 2.36 -21.26 23.87
C MET A 1 2.83 -20.19 22.91
N MET A 2 3.51 -20.57 21.83
CA MET A 2 3.76 -19.67 20.70
C MET A 2 2.41 -19.38 20.05
N ARG A 3 1.94 -18.13 20.14
CA ARG A 3 0.84 -17.65 19.31
C ARG A 3 1.41 -17.48 17.90
N SER A 4 1.30 -18.51 17.06
CA SER A 4 1.41 -18.30 15.61
C SER A 4 0.43 -17.17 15.27
N ASP A 5 0.91 -16.15 14.57
CA ASP A 5 0.15 -15.01 14.10
C ASP A 5 -0.89 -15.49 13.08
N GLN A 6 -2.01 -16.03 13.55
CA GLN A 6 -3.18 -16.39 12.74
C GLN A 6 -3.91 -15.17 12.18
N SER A 7 -3.22 -14.09 11.88
CA SER A 7 -3.78 -13.15 10.94
C SER A 7 -3.65 -13.81 9.57
N CYS A 8 -4.78 -14.24 9.01
CA CYS A 8 -4.85 -14.68 7.62
C CYS A 8 -4.77 -13.41 6.75
N TRP A 9 -3.55 -12.91 6.53
CA TRP A 9 -3.32 -11.78 5.63
C TRP A 9 -3.56 -12.25 4.20
N SER A 10 -4.19 -11.41 3.38
CA SER A 10 -4.14 -11.58 1.93
C SER A 10 -2.71 -11.38 1.43
N ALA A 11 -2.47 -11.73 0.17
CA ALA A 11 -1.30 -11.21 -0.53
C ALA A 11 -1.28 -9.67 -0.42
N SER A 12 -0.12 -9.11 -0.09
CA SER A 12 0.10 -7.67 -0.09
C SER A 12 0.34 -7.21 -1.52
N ASN A 13 -0.41 -6.19 -1.97
CA ASN A 13 -0.19 -5.54 -3.25
C ASN A 13 0.45 -4.19 -2.97
N ALA A 14 1.51 -3.84 -3.69
CA ALA A 14 2.22 -2.59 -3.45
C ALA A 14 2.39 -1.77 -4.72
N VAL A 15 2.45 -0.45 -4.54
CA VAL A 15 2.72 0.54 -5.58
C VAL A 15 3.98 1.32 -5.18
N VAL A 16 5.01 1.29 -6.02
CA VAL A 16 6.22 2.11 -5.82
C VAL A 16 5.88 3.58 -6.04
N LEU A 17 6.37 4.43 -5.14
CA LEU A 17 6.32 5.88 -5.28
C LEU A 17 7.46 6.34 -6.19
N GLY A 18 7.30 6.14 -7.51
CA GLY A 18 8.32 6.42 -8.52
C GLY A 18 8.76 7.88 -8.67
N LEU A 19 8.09 8.82 -8.00
CA LEU A 19 8.47 10.24 -7.95
C LEU A 19 9.36 10.59 -6.74
N ALA A 20 9.58 9.66 -5.82
CA ALA A 20 10.45 9.88 -4.67
C ALA A 20 11.92 9.93 -5.11
N GLU A 21 12.74 10.68 -4.38
CA GLU A 21 14.18 10.73 -4.60
C GLU A 21 14.78 9.33 -4.39
N GLY A 22 15.57 8.86 -5.37
CA GLY A 22 16.14 7.51 -5.35
C GLY A 22 15.16 6.39 -5.73
N ALA A 23 13.92 6.70 -6.12
CA ALA A 23 12.99 5.68 -6.60
C ALA A 23 13.47 5.06 -7.92
N PRO A 24 13.42 3.72 -8.05
CA PRO A 24 13.86 3.06 -9.27
C PRO A 24 12.95 3.41 -10.45
N ALA A 25 13.54 3.52 -11.65
CA ALA A 25 12.76 3.69 -12.87
C ALA A 25 11.85 2.47 -13.08
N LEU A 26 10.53 2.69 -13.08
CA LEU A 26 9.54 1.64 -13.31
C LEU A 26 9.57 1.15 -14.78
N PRO A 27 9.30 -0.14 -15.05
CA PRO A 27 8.89 -1.18 -14.09
C PRO A 27 10.07 -1.92 -13.45
N VAL A 28 9.93 -2.24 -12.16
CA VAL A 28 10.90 -3.05 -11.39
C VAL A 28 10.27 -4.42 -11.12
N ASP A 29 10.99 -5.50 -11.37
CA ASP A 29 10.53 -6.87 -11.07
C ASP A 29 10.47 -7.15 -9.56
N VAL A 30 9.65 -8.12 -9.15
CA VAL A 30 9.36 -8.42 -7.73
C VAL A 30 10.61 -8.82 -6.93
N GLU A 31 11.62 -9.43 -7.55
CA GLU A 31 12.88 -9.80 -6.86
C GLU A 31 13.72 -8.56 -6.54
N SER A 32 13.74 -7.60 -7.46
CA SER A 32 14.43 -6.31 -7.29
C SER A 32 13.76 -5.43 -6.25
N TRP A 33 12.43 -5.58 -6.00
CA TRP A 33 11.76 -4.87 -4.91
C TRP A 33 12.31 -5.24 -3.53
N ALA A 34 12.57 -6.53 -3.29
CA ALA A 34 13.06 -7.01 -1.99
C ALA A 34 14.50 -6.55 -1.69
N GLN A 35 15.28 -6.24 -2.74
CA GLN A 35 16.65 -5.77 -2.60
C GLN A 35 16.75 -4.24 -2.53
N LEU A 36 15.90 -3.53 -3.29
CA LEU A 36 15.93 -2.08 -3.38
C LEU A 36 15.12 -1.41 -2.26
N ASP A 37 14.13 -2.11 -1.71
CA ASP A 37 13.20 -1.62 -0.69
C ASP A 37 12.74 -0.16 -0.96
N PRO A 38 12.17 0.10 -2.15
CA PRO A 38 11.91 1.47 -2.57
C PRO A 38 10.76 2.09 -1.77
N PRO A 39 10.65 3.44 -1.73
CA PRO A 39 9.45 4.09 -1.20
C PRO A 39 8.18 3.55 -1.87
N HIS A 40 7.20 3.10 -1.08
CA HIS A 40 6.01 2.42 -1.58
C HIS A 40 4.79 2.58 -0.67
N VAL A 41 3.62 2.29 -1.24
CA VAL A 41 2.39 2.04 -0.49
C VAL A 41 1.98 0.60 -0.71
N ALA A 42 1.91 -0.20 0.34
CA ALA A 42 1.44 -1.58 0.31
C ALA A 42 0.05 -1.71 0.95
N VAL A 43 -0.77 -2.60 0.40
CA VAL A 43 -2.15 -2.83 0.85
C VAL A 43 -2.38 -4.32 1.02
N ALA A 44 -2.84 -4.71 2.20
CA ALA A 44 -3.28 -6.07 2.51
C ALA A 44 -4.63 -6.04 3.22
N ALA A 45 -5.39 -7.12 3.10
CA ALA A 45 -6.60 -7.32 3.88
C ALA A 45 -6.39 -8.47 4.86
N TYR A 46 -6.89 -8.33 6.08
CA TYR A 46 -6.86 -9.40 7.05
C TYR A 46 -8.08 -9.33 7.97
N ARG A 47 -8.31 -10.39 8.76
CA ARG A 47 -9.30 -10.37 9.83
C ARG A 47 -8.62 -10.10 11.15
N ALA A 48 -8.94 -8.97 11.76
CA ALA A 48 -8.48 -8.61 13.10
C ALA A 48 -9.21 -9.43 14.18
N TRP A 49 -8.88 -9.16 15.43
CA TRP A 49 -9.53 -9.77 16.59
C TRP A 49 -11.07 -9.65 16.50
N HIS A 50 -11.79 -10.72 16.85
CA HIS A 50 -13.24 -10.91 16.61
C HIS A 50 -13.70 -10.99 15.14
N GLY A 51 -12.79 -11.21 14.18
CA GLY A 51 -13.15 -11.46 12.78
C GLY A 51 -13.50 -10.20 11.99
N LEU A 52 -13.27 -9.02 12.57
CA LEU A 52 -13.49 -7.72 11.92
C LEU A 52 -12.57 -7.60 10.69
N PRO A 53 -13.12 -7.37 9.48
CA PRO A 53 -12.32 -7.17 8.30
C PRO A 53 -11.58 -5.84 8.38
N VAL A 54 -10.28 -5.86 8.11
CA VAL A 54 -9.40 -4.70 8.09
C VAL A 54 -8.66 -4.66 6.77
N VAL A 55 -8.57 -3.46 6.20
CA VAL A 55 -7.63 -3.14 5.13
C VAL A 55 -6.46 -2.42 5.77
N ASP A 56 -5.29 -3.04 5.74
CA ASP A 56 -4.03 -2.49 6.23
C ASP A 56 -3.33 -1.79 5.06
N VAL A 57 -3.04 -0.51 5.22
CA VAL A 57 -2.30 0.30 4.27
C VAL A 57 -0.98 0.70 4.91
N HIS A 58 0.11 0.14 4.41
CA HIS A 58 1.46 0.43 4.86
C HIS A 58 2.07 1.51 3.96
N LEU A 59 2.46 2.63 4.58
CA LEU A 59 3.23 3.68 3.91
C LEU A 59 4.67 3.57 4.36
N TYR A 60 5.54 3.35 3.38
CA TYR A 60 6.98 3.26 3.58
C TYR A 60 7.71 4.29 2.72
N HIS A 61 8.51 5.13 3.36
CA HIS A 61 9.38 6.09 2.72
C HIS A 61 10.69 6.21 3.52
N PRO A 62 11.74 5.45 3.14
CA PRO A 62 13.03 5.54 3.80
C PRO A 62 13.67 6.91 3.55
N HIS A 63 14.50 7.36 4.48
CA HIS A 63 15.28 8.58 4.35
C HIS A 63 16.56 8.48 5.21
N GLU A 64 17.65 9.10 4.77
CA GLU A 64 18.95 9.04 5.49
C GLU A 64 18.85 9.59 6.92
N ASN A 65 18.08 10.66 7.10
CA ASN A 65 17.67 11.16 8.41
C ASN A 65 16.50 10.31 8.96
N PRO A 66 16.70 9.51 10.03
CA PRO A 66 15.67 8.62 10.56
C PRO A 66 14.45 9.36 11.14
N SER A 67 14.61 10.63 11.53
CA SER A 67 13.51 11.44 12.07
C SER A 67 12.47 11.84 11.03
N VAL A 68 12.76 11.66 9.74
CA VAL A 68 11.82 11.93 8.63
C VAL A 68 11.50 10.67 7.82
N SER A 69 12.08 9.52 8.21
CA SER A 69 11.69 8.23 7.64
C SER A 69 10.25 7.93 8.01
N VAL A 70 9.47 7.44 7.05
CA VAL A 70 8.09 7.04 7.26
C VAL A 70 8.00 5.53 7.15
N ASP A 71 7.53 4.87 8.21
CA ASP A 71 7.22 3.45 8.22
C ASP A 71 6.05 3.24 9.18
N PHE A 72 4.83 3.26 8.63
CA PHE A 72 3.64 3.06 9.46
C PHE A 72 2.47 2.47 8.69
N ASN A 73 1.60 1.79 9.45
CA ASN A 73 0.41 1.15 8.93
C ASN A 73 -0.83 1.92 9.38
N VAL A 74 -1.70 2.22 8.41
CA VAL A 74 -3.06 2.70 8.65
C VAL A 74 -4.01 1.53 8.55
N LYS A 75 -4.92 1.40 9.51
CA LYS A 75 -5.97 0.39 9.52
C LYS A 75 -7.29 1.04 9.12
N LEU A 76 -7.89 0.55 8.05
CA LEU A 76 -9.15 1.02 7.52
C LEU A 76 -10.21 -0.06 7.64
N THR A 77 -11.45 0.34 7.86
CA THR A 77 -12.60 -0.50 7.56
C THR A 77 -12.73 -0.68 6.04
N PRO A 78 -13.45 -1.73 5.57
CA PRO A 78 -13.68 -1.90 4.13
C PRO A 78 -14.34 -0.69 3.47
N SER A 79 -15.28 -0.03 4.17
CA SER A 79 -15.99 1.14 3.64
C SER A 79 -15.09 2.38 3.52
N GLU A 80 -14.16 2.57 4.44
CA GLU A 80 -13.17 3.66 4.37
C GLU A 80 -12.16 3.40 3.25
N ALA A 81 -11.70 2.15 3.09
CA ALA A 81 -10.82 1.76 2.00
C ALA A 81 -11.46 1.99 0.62
N VAL A 82 -12.74 1.65 0.44
CA VAL A 82 -13.48 1.93 -0.80
C VAL A 82 -13.59 3.43 -1.07
N GLN A 83 -13.85 4.24 -0.06
CA GLN A 83 -13.90 5.70 -0.21
C GLN A 83 -12.55 6.28 -0.61
N LEU A 84 -11.47 5.85 0.06
CA LEU A 84 -10.11 6.26 -0.27
C LEU A 84 -9.75 5.89 -1.72
N ALA A 85 -10.05 4.65 -2.13
CA ALA A 85 -9.80 4.20 -3.49
C ALA A 85 -10.52 5.07 -4.53
N ARG A 86 -11.77 5.46 -4.28
CA ARG A 86 -12.52 6.37 -5.17
C ARG A 86 -11.86 7.73 -5.28
N PHE A 87 -11.48 8.34 -4.16
CA PHE A 87 -10.79 9.64 -4.17
C PHE A 87 -9.47 9.58 -4.94
N LEU A 88 -8.72 8.48 -4.83
CA LEU A 88 -7.50 8.28 -5.59
C LEU A 88 -7.77 8.16 -7.09
N LEU A 89 -8.81 7.42 -7.50
CA LEU A 89 -9.21 7.32 -8.91
C LEU A 89 -9.64 8.67 -9.48
N ASP A 90 -10.45 9.42 -8.73
CA ASP A 90 -10.90 10.76 -9.13
C ASP A 90 -9.70 11.72 -9.27
N ALA A 91 -8.78 11.72 -8.31
CA ALA A 91 -7.56 12.52 -8.37
C ALA A 91 -6.65 12.13 -9.53
N ALA A 92 -6.51 10.84 -9.82
CA ALA A 92 -5.74 10.36 -10.97
C ALA A 92 -6.36 10.80 -12.30
N ALA A 93 -7.70 10.75 -12.42
CA ALA A 93 -8.42 11.25 -13.57
C ALA A 93 -8.21 12.76 -13.77
N LEU A 94 -8.26 13.55 -12.68
CA LEU A 94 -7.96 14.99 -12.71
C LEU A 94 -6.50 15.27 -13.12
N ALA A 95 -5.57 14.40 -12.74
CA ALA A 95 -4.17 14.47 -13.16
C ALA A 95 -3.94 14.02 -14.62
N GLY A 96 -5.00 13.60 -15.34
CA GLY A 96 -4.94 13.20 -16.74
C GLY A 96 -4.64 11.72 -16.97
N ALA A 97 -4.68 10.88 -15.94
CA ALA A 97 -4.63 9.44 -16.12
C ALA A 97 -5.93 8.97 -16.79
N GLY A 98 -5.82 8.21 -17.89
CA GLY A 98 -6.96 7.51 -18.47
C GLY A 98 -7.39 6.38 -17.55
N VAL A 99 -8.24 6.67 -16.57
CA VAL A 99 -8.76 5.64 -15.67
C VAL A 99 -9.80 4.84 -16.46
N ALA A 100 -9.44 3.63 -16.89
CA ALA A 100 -10.40 2.70 -17.46
C ALA A 100 -11.44 2.40 -16.37
N VAL A 101 -12.64 2.95 -16.51
CA VAL A 101 -13.80 2.55 -15.71
C VAL A 101 -14.14 1.15 -16.19
N ASP A 102 -13.58 0.12 -15.55
CA ASP A 102 -14.02 -1.25 -15.78
C ASP A 102 -15.46 -1.34 -15.27
N GLY A 103 -16.39 -1.28 -16.22
CA GLY A 103 -17.81 -1.44 -16.00
C GLY A 103 -18.06 -2.84 -15.45
N ARG A 104 -18.57 -2.91 -14.22
CA ARG A 104 -19.25 -4.09 -13.71
C ARG A 104 -20.41 -3.70 -12.81
#